data_AF-A0A0G0SE70-F1
#
_entry.id   AF-A0A0G0SE70-F1
#
_cell.length_a   1.000
_cell.length_b   1.000
_cell.length_c   1.000
_cell.angle_alpha   90.00
_cell.angle_beta   90.00
_cell.angle_gamma   90.00
#
_symmetry.space_group_name_H-M   'P 1'
#
loop_
_entity.id
_entity.type
_entity.pdbx_description
1 polymer ?
#
loop_
_entity_poly.entity_id
_entity_poly.type
_entity_poly.pdbx_seq_one_letter_code
_entity_poly.pdbx_strand_id
1 'polypeptide(L)' 'MVKVILLKNVKGYGQIGDIKNAADGYAKNYLLPNKIAKPVTPGALRERLMLCLKWKRKMPKP' A
#
# COMPACT_ATOMS: atom_id res chain seq x y z
N MET A 1 -9.55 -4.77 12.63
CA MET A 1 -8.56 -3.81 12.08
C MET A 1 -7.56 -4.60 11.25
N VAL A 2 -7.32 -4.22 10.00
CA VAL A 2 -6.50 -4.99 9.05
C VAL A 2 -5.32 -4.15 8.58
N LYS A 3 -4.12 -4.73 8.61
CA LYS A 3 -2.92 -4.10 8.02
C LYS A 3 -2.90 -4.36 6.52
N VAL A 4 -2.76 -3.28 5.76
CA VAL A 4 -2.69 -3.31 4.30
C VAL A 4 -1.49 -2.52 3.80
N ILE A 5 -0.91 -2.99 2.69
CA ILE A 5 0.15 -2.31 1.94
C ILE A 5 -0.51 -1.57 0.78
N LEU A 6 -0.33 -0.27 0.71
CA LEU A 6 -0.83 0.54 -0.40
C LEU A 6 -0.01 0.25 -1.66
N LEU A 7 -0.70 -0.12 -2.73
CA LEU A 7 -0.14 -0.28 -4.08
C LEU A 7 -0.24 1.00 -4.90
N LYS A 8 -1.16 1.89 -4.53
CA LYS A 8 -1.40 3.19 -5.16
C LYS A 8 -1.33 4.30 -4.13
N ASN A 9 -0.95 5.49 -4.57
CA ASN A 9 -1.02 6.69 -3.74
C ASN A 9 -2.50 7.03 -3.51
N VAL A 10 -2.88 7.19 -2.24
CA VAL A 10 -4.23 7.55 -1.84
C VAL A 10 -4.14 8.89 -1.12
N LYS A 11 -4.73 9.93 -1.73
CA LYS A 11 -4.70 11.29 -1.20
C LYS A 11 -5.26 11.32 0.22
N GLY A 12 -4.48 11.87 1.16
CA GLY A 12 -4.84 11.96 2.57
C GLY A 12 -4.72 10.66 3.37
N TYR A 13 -4.30 9.54 2.76
CA TYR A 13 -4.20 8.25 3.44
C TYR A 13 -2.76 7.69 3.46
N GLY A 14 -2.03 7.76 2.33
CA GLY A 14 -0.64 7.32 2.25
C GLY A 14 -0.12 7.12 0.83
N GLN A 15 1.17 6.85 0.70
CA GLN A 15 1.84 6.67 -0.60
C GLN A 15 1.98 5.19 -0.99
N ILE A 16 2.53 4.92 -2.17
CA ILE A 16 2.80 3.55 -2.61
C ILE A 16 3.86 2.91 -1.72
N GLY A 17 3.58 1.72 -1.21
CA GLY A 17 4.46 0.94 -0.33
C GLY A 17 4.29 1.22 1.16
N ASP A 18 3.41 2.15 1.54
CA ASP A 18 3.06 2.41 2.94
C ASP A 18 2.24 1.27 3.53
N ILE A 19 2.51 0.95 4.79
CA ILE A 19 1.69 0.04 5.59
C ILE A 19 0.73 0.88 6.42
N LYS A 20 -0.56 0.71 6.21
CA LYS A 20 -1.60 1.39 6.99
C LYS A 20 -2.54 0.38 7.63
N ASN A 21 -3.09 0.77 8.77
CA ASN A 21 -4.15 0.03 9.42
C ASN A 21 -5.48 0.54 8.86
N ALA A 22 -6.16 -0.29 8.08
CA ALA A 22 -7.47 0.00 7.52
C ALA A 22 -8.56 -0.65 8.39
N ALA A 23 -9.74 -0.03 8.42
CA ALA A 23 -10.93 -0.71 8.89
C ALA A 23 -11.24 -1.90 7.98
N ASP A 24 -11.76 -2.99 8.55
CA ASP A 24 -12.10 -4.21 7.81
C ASP A 24 -13.03 -3.93 6.62
N GLY A 25 -14.06 -3.11 6.82
CA GLY A 25 -14.97 -2.69 5.76
C GLY A 25 -14.29 -1.88 4.67
N TYR A 26 -13.41 -0.95 5.03
CA TYR A 26 -12.67 -0.14 4.05
C TYR A 26 -11.69 -0.99 3.24
N ALA A 27 -11.02 -1.94 3.88
CA ALA A 27 -10.14 -2.89 3.20
C ALA A 27 -10.92 -3.78 2.22
N LYS A 28 -12.00 -4.43 2.68
CA LYS A 28 -12.76 -5.41 1.89
C LYS A 28 -13.66 -4.79 0.82
N ASN A 29 -14.24 -3.62 1.06
CA ASN A 29 -15.20 -3.02 0.12
C ASN A 29 -14.54 -2.06 -0.87
N TYR A 30 -13.39 -1.48 -0.54
CA TYR A 30 -12.77 -0.43 -1.36
C TYR A 30 -11.34 -0.75 -1.75
N LEU A 31 -10.45 -1.06 -0.81
CA LEU A 31 -9.02 -1.16 -1.11
C LEU A 31 -8.63 -2.43 -1.87
N LEU A 32 -9.14 -3.58 -1.44
CA LEU A 32 -8.88 -4.89 -2.02
C LEU A 32 -9.51 -5.07 -3.41
N PRO A 33 -10.83 -4.84 -3.62
CA PRO A 33 -11.45 -5.03 -4.93
C PRO A 33 -10.89 -4.08 -6.00
N ASN A 34 -10.56 -2.84 -5.61
CA ASN A 34 -9.98 -1.86 -6.54
C ASN A 34 -8.46 -2.00 -6.74
N LYS A 35 -7.82 -3.03 -6.14
CA LYS A 35 -6.36 -3.26 -6.19
C LYS A 35 -5.55 -2.02 -5.76
N ILE A 36 -6.09 -1.24 -4.82
CA ILE A 36 -5.46 -0.04 -4.25
C ILE A 36 -4.51 -0.46 -3.12
N ALA A 37 -4.85 -1.52 -2.39
CA ALA A 37 -3.99 -2.10 -1.36
C ALA A 37 -3.99 -3.63 -1.41
N LYS A 38 -2.95 -4.24 -0.83
CA LYS A 38 -2.84 -5.69 -0.58
C LYS A 38 -2.83 -5.95 0.92
N PRO A 39 -3.32 -7.12 1.39
CA PRO A 39 -3.18 -7.49 2.79
C PRO A 39 -1.70 -7.69 3.13
N VAL A 40 -1.29 -7.32 4.35
CA VAL A 40 0.06 -7.58 4.83
C VAL A 40 0.21 -9.08 5.08
N THR A 41 0.89 -9.77 4.17
CA THR A 41 1.35 -11.15 4.32
C THR A 41 2.89 -11.20 4.33
N PRO A 42 3.50 -12.27 4.87
CA PRO A 42 4.95 -12.43 4.85
C PRO A 42 5.55 -12.31 3.44
N GLY A 43 4.85 -12.84 2.42
CA GLY A 43 5.24 -12.70 1.01
C GLY A 43 5.09 -11.27 0.49
N ALA A 44 3.99 -10.60 0.82
CA ALA A 44 3.74 -9.22 0.40
C ALA A 44 4.73 -8.21 1.01
N LEU A 45 5.31 -8.51 2.19
CA LEU A 45 6.34 -7.67 2.82
C LEU A 45 7.64 -7.59 2.00
N ARG A 46 8.04 -8.70 1.34
CA ARG A 46 9.18 -8.69 0.40
C ARG A 46 8.86 -7.86 -0.84
N GLU A 47 7.67 -8.03 -1.41
CA GLU A 47 7.23 -7.32 -2.62
C GLU A 47 7.08 -5.80 -2.36
N ARG A 48 6.64 -5.41 -1.16
CA ARG A 48 6.58 -4.02 -0.69
C ARG A 48 7.92 -3.31 -0.80
N LEU A 49 9.01 -3.98 -0.43
CA LEU A 49 10.35 -3.41 -0.44
C LEU A 49 10.71 -2.95 -1.87
N MET A 50 10.36 -3.77 -2.86
CA MET A 50 10.57 -3.50 -4.27
C MET A 50 9.72 -2.32 -4.77
N LEU A 51 8.46 -2.24 -4.35
CA LEU A 51 7.57 -1.12 -4.69
C LEU A 51 8.09 0.21 -4.15
N CYS A 52 8.54 0.22 -2.89
CA CYS A 52 9.13 1.40 -2.25
C CYS A 52 10.41 1.86 -2.97
N LEU A 53 11.30 0.92 -3.32
CA LEU A 53 12.53 1.22 -4.06
C LEU A 53 12.25 1.80 -5.46
N LYS A 54 11.28 1.22 -6.18
CA LYS A 54 10.83 1.73 -7.49
C LYS A 54 10.26 3.15 -7.37
N TRP A 55 9.49 3.41 -6.31
CA TRP A 55 8.92 4.73 -6.07
C TRP A 55 10.00 5.77 -5.77
N LYS A 56 10.96 5.46 -4.88
CA LYS A 56 12.10 6.33 -4.57
C LYS A 56 12.96 6.64 -5.79
N ARG A 57 13.11 5.70 -6.74
CA ARG A 57 13.86 5.92 -8.00
C ARG A 57 13.16 6.85 -8.98
N LYS A 58 11.83 6.95 -8.94
CA LYS A 58 11.04 7.79 -9.86
C LYS A 58 10.80 9.21 -9.34
N MET A 59 11.02 9.46 -8.05
CA MET A 59 10.92 10.80 -7.50
C MET A 59 12.17 11.61 -7.87
N PRO A 60 12.03 12.75 -8.58
CA PRO A 60 13.11 13.74 -8.59
C PRO A 60 13.30 14.19 -7.13
N LYS A 61 14.54 14.11 -6.64
CA LYS A 61 14.88 14.74 -5.37
C LYS A 61 14.69 16.26 -5.52
N PRO A 62 14.22 16.95 -4.47
CA PRO A 62 14.13 18.41 -4.49
C PRO A 62 15.49 19.04 -4.76
#